data_AF-A0A535ERM3-F1
#
_entry.id   AF-A0A535ERM3-F1
#
_cell.length_a   1.000
_cell.length_b   1.000
_cell.length_c   1.000
_cell.angle_alpha   90.00
_cell.angle_beta   90.00
_cell.angle_gamma   90.00
#
_symmetry.space_group_name_H-M   'P 1'
#
loop_
_entity.id
_entity.type
_entity.pdbx_description
1 polymer ?
#
loop_
_entity_poly.entity_id
_entity_poly.type
_entity_poly.pdbx_seq_one_letter_code
_entity_poly.pdbx_strand_id
1 'polypeptide(L)'
;MGAAFRAFDYSRVGHRGWPLRQRLSRRILVALFRLLVRLEVAGLEHIPAEGPFILVANHLHALDPALGLLLVPRRVVGVAKDKWARPPFGWLLGAMGDLVYVGETRRGAIPRLLDVLKSGGVVAILPEGTRSPTGALVPAHRGVALLATRAGVPIVPAAAYGQERTLARWRRLRRVHVRVRIGPPIVLPAGPHDRRSLQAMTDGVMRVVASMLPEVAARHRHRRHQLRPRPDHRAAADVALQRGQVAPQLPAQDHRRVQEAVEAQRRRG
;
A
#
# COMPACT_ATOMS: atom_id res chain seq x y z
N MET A 1 4.67 14.26 15.34
CA MET A 1 3.29 14.76 15.54
C MET A 1 2.36 14.00 14.60
N GLY A 2 1.44 13.18 15.12
CA GLY A 2 0.51 12.41 14.27
C GLY A 2 -0.71 13.24 13.91
N ALA A 3 -1.03 13.37 12.62
CA ALA A 3 -2.26 14.01 12.16
C ALA A 3 -3.49 13.42 12.86
N ALA A 4 -4.37 14.29 13.34
CA ALA A 4 -5.58 13.88 14.05
C ALA A 4 -6.55 13.18 13.10
N PHE A 5 -7.10 12.05 13.54
CA PHE A 5 -8.16 11.37 12.80
C PHE A 5 -9.44 12.19 12.83
N ARG A 6 -10.08 12.34 11.68
CA ARG A 6 -11.38 12.98 11.53
C ARG A 6 -12.33 12.03 10.83
N ALA A 7 -13.63 12.12 11.15
CA ALA A 7 -14.65 11.40 10.40
C ALA A 7 -14.54 11.78 8.90
N PHE A 8 -14.58 10.78 8.02
CA PHE A 8 -14.48 11.02 6.60
C PHE A 8 -15.72 11.73 6.07
N ASP A 9 -15.51 12.89 5.46
CA ASP A 9 -16.56 13.64 4.79
C ASP A 9 -16.78 13.11 3.36
N TYR A 10 -17.82 12.29 3.20
CA TYR A 10 -18.17 11.69 1.92
C TYR A 10 -18.65 12.70 0.86
N SER A 11 -18.95 13.96 1.22
CA SER A 11 -19.28 15.00 0.23
C SER A 11 -18.08 15.34 -0.67
N ARG A 12 -16.86 15.06 -0.19
CA ARG A 12 -15.61 15.24 -0.94
C ARG A 12 -15.44 14.23 -2.06
N VAL A 13 -16.24 13.16 -2.12
CA VAL A 13 -16.12 12.16 -3.18
C VAL A 13 -16.53 12.78 -4.53
N GLY A 14 -15.54 13.04 -5.38
CA GLY A 14 -15.76 13.59 -6.72
C GLY A 14 -16.51 12.62 -7.64
N HIS A 15 -17.44 13.17 -8.42
CA HIS A 15 -18.23 12.43 -9.43
C HIS A 15 -18.14 13.03 -10.84
N ARG A 16 -17.48 14.19 -11.00
CA ARG A 16 -17.41 14.92 -12.27
C ARG A 16 -16.45 14.21 -13.24
N GLY A 17 -16.82 14.14 -14.51
CA GLY A 17 -16.03 13.48 -15.56
C GLY A 17 -16.20 11.95 -15.68
N TRP A 18 -17.12 11.35 -14.92
CA TRP A 18 -17.40 9.92 -14.98
C TRP A 18 -18.70 9.62 -15.78
N PRO A 19 -18.74 8.51 -16.56
CA PRO A 19 -19.96 7.95 -17.12
C PRO A 19 -21.09 7.80 -16.09
N LEU A 20 -22.34 7.98 -16.53
CA LEU A 20 -23.54 7.94 -15.67
C LEU A 20 -23.61 6.67 -14.80
N ARG A 21 -23.29 5.51 -15.39
CA ARG A 21 -23.26 4.22 -14.69
C ARG A 21 -22.31 4.24 -13.48
N GLN A 22 -21.08 4.74 -13.66
CA GLN A 22 -20.07 4.78 -12.61
C GLN A 22 -20.43 5.83 -11.54
N ARG A 23 -21.06 6.94 -11.94
CA ARG A 23 -21.60 7.91 -10.97
C ARG A 23 -22.65 7.29 -10.07
N LEU A 24 -23.60 6.55 -10.63
CA LEU A 24 -24.66 5.89 -9.87
C LEU A 24 -24.09 4.80 -8.96
N SER A 25 -23.24 3.93 -9.49
CA SER A 25 -22.60 2.86 -8.72
C SER A 25 -21.73 3.40 -7.58
N ARG A 26 -21.02 4.51 -7.79
CA ARG A 26 -20.24 5.18 -6.75
C ARG A 26 -21.12 5.81 -5.67
N ARG A 27 -22.28 6.38 -6.03
CA ARG A 27 -23.27 6.87 -5.04
C ARG A 27 -23.81 5.73 -4.18
N ILE A 28 -24.14 4.60 -4.80
CA ILE A 28 -24.57 3.38 -4.08
C ILE A 28 -23.46 2.90 -3.15
N LEU A 29 -22.21 2.85 -3.63
CA LEU A 29 -21.05 2.45 -2.83
C LEU A 29 -20.85 3.39 -1.63
N VAL A 30 -20.93 4.71 -1.83
CA VAL A 30 -20.83 5.71 -0.76
C VAL A 30 -21.95 5.51 0.27
N ALA A 31 -23.19 5.31 -0.17
CA ALA A 31 -24.31 5.06 0.73
C ALA A 31 -24.10 3.78 1.56
N LEU A 32 -23.66 2.69 0.91
CA LEU A 32 -23.36 1.43 1.57
C LEU A 32 -22.21 1.56 2.59
N PHE A 33 -21.14 2.28 2.22
CA PHE A 33 -20.03 2.56 3.13
C PHE A 33 -20.47 3.40 4.33
N ARG A 34 -21.28 4.44 4.14
CA ARG A 34 -21.84 5.25 5.24
C ARG A 34 -22.69 4.40 6.20
N LEU A 35 -23.41 3.41 5.67
CA LEU A 35 -24.26 2.53 6.47
C LEU A 35 -23.43 1.50 7.26
N LEU A 36 -22.44 0.88 6.61
CA LEU A 36 -21.71 -0.29 7.13
C LEU A 36 -20.38 0.04 7.82
N VAL A 37 -19.82 1.22 7.57
CA VAL A 37 -18.45 1.59 7.95
C VAL A 37 -18.41 2.99 8.56
N ARG A 38 -17.82 3.09 9.76
CA ARG A 38 -17.37 4.35 10.33
C ARG A 38 -15.91 4.56 9.91
N LEU A 39 -15.70 5.43 8.93
CA LEU A 39 -14.39 5.73 8.36
C LEU A 39 -13.80 6.99 9.02
N GLU A 40 -12.60 6.85 9.56
CA GLU A 40 -11.80 7.93 10.14
C GLU A 40 -10.50 8.07 9.33
N VAL A 41 -10.17 9.29 8.89
CA VAL A 41 -9.00 9.55 8.05
C VAL A 41 -8.12 10.62 8.67
N ALA A 42 -6.82 10.44 8.57
CA ALA A 42 -5.79 11.42 8.93
C ALA A 42 -4.85 11.65 7.72
N GLY A 43 -4.40 12.89 7.51
CA GLY A 43 -3.45 13.22 6.44
C GLY A 43 -4.06 13.44 5.06
N LEU A 44 -5.35 13.80 4.97
CA LEU A 44 -5.99 14.10 3.67
C LEU A 44 -5.31 15.26 2.94
N GLU A 45 -4.71 16.18 3.68
CA GLU A 45 -3.89 17.30 3.20
C GLU A 45 -2.66 16.86 2.40
N HIS A 46 -2.21 15.61 2.55
CA HIS A 46 -1.09 15.06 1.78
C HIS A 46 -1.48 14.59 0.37
N ILE A 47 -2.78 14.53 0.04
CA ILE A 47 -3.23 14.17 -1.31
C ILE A 47 -3.03 15.39 -2.24
N PRO A 48 -2.23 15.27 -3.31
CA PRO A 48 -2.11 16.34 -4.29
C PRO A 48 -3.47 16.71 -4.90
N ALA A 49 -3.82 17.99 -4.86
CA ALA A 49 -5.06 18.50 -5.47
C ALA A 49 -5.04 18.30 -6.99
N GLU A 50 -3.90 18.55 -7.61
CA GLU A 50 -3.68 18.50 -9.06
C GLU A 50 -2.50 17.58 -9.42
N GLY A 51 -2.35 17.31 -10.71
CA GLY A 51 -1.28 16.47 -11.24
C GLY A 51 -1.43 14.97 -10.96
N PRO A 52 -0.55 14.15 -11.55
CA PRO A 52 -0.55 12.70 -11.37
C PRO A 52 0.18 12.28 -10.09
N PHE A 53 -0.27 11.18 -9.49
CA PHE A 53 0.44 10.51 -8.40
C PHE A 53 0.06 9.04 -8.31
N ILE A 54 0.88 8.28 -7.60
CA ILE A 54 0.61 6.87 -7.29
C ILE A 54 0.19 6.76 -5.83
N LEU A 55 -1.05 6.38 -5.56
CA LEU A 55 -1.50 6.02 -4.22
C LEU A 55 -1.04 4.59 -3.90
N VAL A 56 -0.25 4.42 -2.85
CA VAL A 56 0.25 3.11 -2.40
C VAL A 56 -0.35 2.77 -1.05
N ALA A 57 -1.15 1.70 -1.00
CA ALA A 57 -1.79 1.25 0.23
C ALA A 57 -1.50 -0.23 0.54
N ASN A 58 -1.57 -0.60 1.81
CA ASN A 58 -1.52 -2.00 2.24
C ASN A 58 -2.76 -2.79 1.79
N HIS A 59 -2.63 -4.11 1.63
CA HIS A 59 -3.74 -5.00 1.21
C HIS A 59 -4.06 -6.09 2.22
N LEU A 60 -4.68 -5.70 3.33
CA LEU A 60 -5.01 -6.59 4.44
C LEU A 60 -6.42 -7.17 4.33
N HIS A 61 -7.34 -6.47 3.66
CA HIS A 61 -8.77 -6.76 3.73
C HIS A 61 -9.52 -6.49 2.42
N ALA A 62 -10.76 -6.99 2.34
CA ALA A 62 -11.57 -6.91 1.14
C ALA A 62 -12.07 -5.50 0.81
N LEU A 63 -12.13 -4.59 1.79
CA LEU A 63 -12.59 -3.21 1.57
C LEU A 63 -11.47 -2.29 1.06
N ASP A 64 -10.20 -2.69 1.12
CA ASP A 64 -9.07 -1.82 0.77
C ASP A 64 -9.13 -1.24 -0.65
N PRO A 65 -9.52 -2.01 -1.69
CA PRO A 65 -9.68 -1.44 -3.04
C PRO A 65 -10.75 -0.34 -3.09
N ALA A 66 -11.86 -0.53 -2.37
CA ALA A 66 -12.92 0.48 -2.31
C ALA A 66 -12.48 1.72 -1.52
N LEU A 67 -11.68 1.56 -0.46
CA LEU A 67 -11.11 2.69 0.28
C LEU A 67 -10.20 3.54 -0.61
N GLY A 68 -9.29 2.93 -1.37
CA GLY A 68 -8.41 3.65 -2.30
C GLY A 68 -9.19 4.43 -3.37
N LEU A 69 -10.31 3.88 -3.85
CA LEU A 69 -11.19 4.55 -4.80
C LEU A 69 -11.98 5.70 -4.19
N LEU A 70 -12.39 5.61 -2.92
CA LEU A 70 -13.24 6.59 -2.24
C LEU A 70 -12.47 7.77 -1.62
N LEU A 71 -11.26 7.54 -1.13
CA LEU A 71 -10.47 8.53 -0.38
C LEU A 71 -9.96 9.69 -1.25
N VAL A 72 -9.75 9.42 -2.54
CA VAL A 72 -9.25 10.41 -3.49
C VAL A 72 -10.44 11.05 -4.20
N PRO A 73 -10.59 12.38 -4.15
CA PRO A 73 -11.72 13.09 -4.76
C PRO A 73 -11.60 13.21 -6.30
N ARG A 74 -10.87 12.31 -6.95
CA ARG A 74 -10.52 12.34 -8.39
C ARG A 74 -10.70 10.97 -9.03
N ARG A 75 -10.60 10.92 -10.35
CA ARG A 75 -10.60 9.66 -11.11
C ARG A 75 -9.34 8.86 -10.77
N VAL A 76 -9.52 7.69 -10.15
CA VAL A 76 -8.45 6.78 -9.75
C VAL A 76 -8.56 5.52 -10.58
N VAL A 77 -7.45 5.12 -11.18
CA VAL A 77 -7.30 3.84 -11.87
C VAL A 77 -6.68 2.84 -10.89
N GLY A 78 -7.42 1.80 -10.55
CA GLY A 78 -6.93 0.70 -9.72
C GLY A 78 -6.22 -0.36 -10.55
N VAL A 79 -5.40 -1.18 -9.89
CA VAL A 79 -4.76 -2.35 -10.51
C VAL A 79 -5.41 -3.62 -9.97
N ALA A 80 -5.97 -4.45 -10.86
CA ALA A 80 -6.65 -5.69 -10.50
C ALA A 80 -6.05 -6.89 -11.25
N LYS A 81 -6.23 -8.11 -10.74
CA LYS A 81 -5.84 -9.33 -11.49
C LYS A 81 -6.90 -9.69 -12.51
N ASP A 82 -6.51 -10.21 -13.68
CA ASP A 82 -7.44 -10.61 -14.77
C ASP A 82 -8.56 -11.55 -14.33
N LYS A 83 -8.30 -12.41 -13.33
CA LYS A 83 -9.34 -13.31 -12.79
C LYS A 83 -10.57 -12.58 -12.24
N TRP A 84 -10.42 -11.31 -11.86
CA TRP A 84 -11.50 -10.47 -11.36
C TRP A 84 -12.25 -9.72 -12.47
N ALA A 85 -11.82 -9.83 -13.73
CA ALA A 85 -12.50 -9.22 -14.87
C ALA A 85 -13.81 -9.93 -15.23
N ARG A 86 -14.01 -11.17 -14.74
CA ARG A 86 -15.20 -11.97 -15.06
C ARG A 86 -16.41 -11.62 -14.18
N PRO A 87 -17.64 -11.71 -14.70
CA PRO A 87 -18.86 -11.54 -13.91
C PRO A 87 -18.95 -12.53 -12.74
N PRO A 88 -19.61 -12.17 -11.63
CA PRO A 88 -20.25 -10.87 -11.37
C PRO A 88 -19.26 -9.79 -10.88
N PHE A 89 -18.05 -10.18 -10.49
CA PHE A 89 -17.09 -9.28 -9.86
C PHE A 89 -16.55 -8.21 -10.82
N GLY A 90 -16.33 -8.53 -12.10
CA GLY A 90 -15.87 -7.57 -13.11
C GLY A 90 -16.84 -6.42 -13.34
N TRP A 91 -18.15 -6.69 -13.31
CA TRP A 91 -19.19 -5.66 -13.41
C TRP A 91 -19.17 -4.74 -12.21
N LEU A 92 -19.13 -5.31 -11.01
CA LEU A 92 -19.06 -4.55 -9.76
C LEU A 92 -17.80 -3.67 -9.72
N LEU A 93 -16.65 -4.25 -10.05
CA LEU A 93 -15.35 -3.59 -10.05
C LEU A 93 -15.26 -2.47 -11.09
N GLY A 94 -15.69 -2.71 -12.33
CA GLY A 94 -15.75 -1.68 -13.38
C GLY A 94 -16.79 -0.58 -13.12
N ALA A 95 -17.81 -0.88 -12.33
CA ALA A 95 -18.79 0.09 -11.87
C ALA A 95 -18.25 0.98 -10.73
N MET A 96 -17.33 0.46 -9.90
CA MET A 96 -16.72 1.20 -8.79
C MET A 96 -15.56 2.11 -9.23
N GLY A 97 -14.84 1.74 -10.30
CA GLY A 97 -13.72 2.53 -10.80
C GLY A 97 -13.16 2.01 -12.13
N ASP A 98 -12.21 2.75 -12.70
CA ASP A 98 -11.43 2.24 -13.81
C ASP A 98 -10.34 1.31 -13.30
N LEU A 99 -10.12 0.20 -14.01
CA LEU A 99 -9.17 -0.81 -13.60
C LEU A 99 -8.27 -1.20 -14.76
N VAL A 100 -6.97 -1.26 -14.49
CA VAL A 100 -6.03 -1.98 -15.34
C VAL A 100 -5.93 -3.40 -14.79
N TYR A 101 -6.38 -4.35 -15.60
CA TYR A 101 -6.25 -5.76 -15.31
C TYR A 101 -4.86 -6.27 -15.67
N VAL A 102 -4.28 -7.05 -14.76
CA VAL A 102 -2.93 -7.60 -14.85
C VAL A 102 -3.03 -9.13 -14.89
N GLY A 103 -2.67 -9.68 -16.05
CA GLY A 103 -2.51 -11.12 -16.26
C GLY A 103 -1.25 -11.69 -15.60
N GLU A 104 -1.09 -13.01 -15.68
CA GLU A 104 -0.02 -13.75 -15.00
C GLU A 104 1.38 -13.26 -15.40
N THR A 105 1.58 -12.92 -16.67
CA THR A 105 2.86 -12.45 -17.21
C THR A 105 3.15 -10.98 -16.88
N ARG A 106 2.13 -10.21 -16.44
CA ARG A 106 2.19 -8.78 -16.08
C ARG A 106 2.74 -7.83 -17.15
N ARG A 107 3.05 -8.32 -18.37
CA ARG A 107 3.83 -7.59 -19.39
C ARG A 107 3.12 -6.34 -19.95
N GLY A 108 1.79 -6.31 -19.97
CA GLY A 108 1.01 -5.20 -20.54
C GLY A 108 0.53 -4.13 -19.56
N ALA A 109 0.73 -4.32 -18.25
CA ALA A 109 0.15 -3.42 -17.25
C ALA A 109 0.93 -2.11 -17.11
N ILE A 110 2.27 -2.18 -17.14
CA ILE A 110 3.13 -1.02 -16.90
C ILE A 110 2.92 0.07 -17.95
N PRO A 111 2.92 -0.19 -19.28
CA PRO A 111 2.69 0.86 -20.27
C PRO A 111 1.34 1.57 -20.08
N ARG A 112 0.26 0.82 -19.86
CA ARG A 112 -1.09 1.38 -19.63
C ARG A 112 -1.14 2.27 -18.39
N LEU A 113 -0.46 1.87 -17.31
CA LEU A 113 -0.39 2.66 -16.09
C LEU A 113 0.47 3.92 -16.27
N LEU A 114 1.52 3.85 -17.08
CA LEU A 114 2.28 5.04 -17.46
C LEU A 114 1.44 6.02 -18.29
N ASP A 115 0.59 5.55 -19.19
CA ASP A 115 -0.31 6.42 -19.98
C ASP A 115 -1.33 7.13 -19.10
N VAL A 116 -1.86 6.45 -18.08
CA VAL A 116 -2.72 7.08 -17.05
C VAL A 116 -1.96 8.18 -16.31
N LEU A 117 -0.73 7.94 -15.90
CA LEU A 117 0.06 8.95 -15.17
C LEU A 117 0.46 10.12 -16.07
N LYS A 118 0.83 9.87 -17.33
CA LYS A 118 1.16 10.92 -18.32
C LYS A 118 -0.02 11.82 -18.64
N SER A 119 -1.25 11.29 -18.61
CA SER A 119 -2.48 12.08 -18.79
C SER A 119 -2.92 12.85 -17.53
N GLY A 120 -2.08 12.90 -16.49
CA GLY A 120 -2.38 13.59 -15.24
C GLY A 120 -3.30 12.82 -14.30
N GLY A 121 -3.52 11.53 -14.57
CA GLY A 121 -4.37 10.64 -13.80
C GLY A 121 -3.73 10.12 -12.51
N VAL A 122 -4.53 9.46 -11.69
CA VAL A 122 -4.10 8.85 -10.42
C VAL A 122 -4.14 7.34 -10.56
N VAL A 123 -3.09 6.65 -10.10
CA VAL A 123 -3.05 5.20 -10.04
C VAL A 123 -3.04 4.74 -8.58
N ALA A 124 -3.95 3.84 -8.20
CA ALA A 124 -3.93 3.18 -6.89
C ALA A 124 -3.35 1.77 -6.99
N ILE A 125 -2.28 1.51 -6.25
CA ILE A 125 -1.56 0.23 -6.25
C ILE A 125 -1.53 -0.34 -4.83
N LEU A 126 -1.89 -1.62 -4.77
CA LEU A 126 -1.73 -2.49 -3.61
C LEU A 126 -0.49 -3.36 -3.90
N PRO A 127 0.71 -2.94 -3.49
CA PRO A 127 1.97 -3.46 -4.02
C PRO A 127 2.23 -4.92 -3.65
N GLU A 128 1.53 -5.43 -2.63
CA GLU A 128 1.50 -6.83 -2.19
C GLU A 128 0.91 -7.76 -3.27
N GLY A 129 0.03 -7.26 -4.16
CA GLY A 129 -0.55 -8.02 -5.27
C GLY A 129 -1.47 -9.20 -4.87
N THR A 130 -1.58 -9.51 -3.59
CA THR A 130 -2.48 -10.50 -2.99
C THR A 130 -2.88 -10.03 -1.60
N ARG A 131 -4.10 -10.34 -1.18
CA ARG A 131 -4.52 -10.15 0.21
C ARG A 131 -3.62 -10.97 1.14
N SER A 132 -3.19 -10.38 2.24
CA SER A 132 -2.50 -11.12 3.28
C SER A 132 -3.44 -12.16 3.92
N PRO A 133 -3.09 -13.47 3.91
CA PRO A 133 -3.89 -14.48 4.61
C PRO A 133 -3.84 -14.31 6.14
N THR A 134 -2.92 -13.50 6.66
CA THR A 134 -2.66 -13.34 8.10
C THR A 134 -2.86 -11.93 8.63
N GLY A 135 -3.14 -10.94 7.76
CA GLY A 135 -3.27 -9.53 8.15
C GLY A 135 -1.94 -8.79 8.35
N ALA A 136 -0.81 -9.38 7.95
CA ALA A 136 0.51 -8.74 7.91
C ALA A 136 0.94 -8.37 6.48
N LEU A 137 1.79 -7.34 6.32
CA LEU A 137 2.29 -6.93 5.00
C LEU A 137 3.11 -8.06 4.33
N VAL A 138 2.84 -8.29 3.05
CA VAL A 138 3.55 -9.25 2.17
C VAL A 138 4.62 -8.51 1.34
N PRO A 139 5.70 -9.18 0.86
CA PRO A 139 6.69 -8.56 -0.01
C PRO A 139 6.06 -7.87 -1.22
N ALA A 140 6.39 -6.59 -1.38
CA ALA A 140 5.87 -5.76 -2.44
C ALA A 140 6.59 -6.00 -3.77
N HIS A 141 5.85 -5.93 -4.87
CA HIS A 141 6.44 -5.97 -6.20
C HIS A 141 7.08 -4.62 -6.55
N ARG A 142 8.27 -4.65 -7.16
CA ARG A 142 9.00 -3.48 -7.69
C ARG A 142 8.25 -2.58 -8.69
N GLY A 143 7.03 -2.94 -9.10
CA GLY A 143 6.22 -2.21 -10.07
C GLY A 143 5.89 -0.78 -9.64
N VAL A 144 5.75 -0.53 -8.34
CA VAL A 144 5.51 0.82 -7.80
C VAL A 144 6.69 1.74 -8.06
N ALA A 145 7.89 1.39 -7.60
CA ALA A 145 9.09 2.19 -7.83
C ALA A 145 9.35 2.36 -9.34
N LEU A 146 9.16 1.30 -10.13
CA LEU A 146 9.34 1.36 -11.59
C LEU A 146 8.42 2.38 -12.26
N LEU A 147 7.15 2.46 -11.84
CA LEU A 147 6.21 3.43 -12.37
C LEU A 147 6.56 4.85 -11.92
N ALA A 148 6.85 5.04 -10.63
CA ALA A 148 7.19 6.34 -10.07
C ALA A 148 8.44 6.94 -10.70
N THR A 149 9.52 6.18 -10.84
CA THR A 149 10.79 6.68 -11.40
C THR A 149 10.71 6.92 -12.91
N ARG A 150 9.90 6.13 -13.65
CA ARG A 150 9.70 6.32 -15.09
C ARG A 150 8.74 7.45 -15.43
N ALA A 151 7.68 7.62 -14.65
CA ALA A 151 6.72 8.70 -14.86
C ALA A 151 7.18 10.01 -14.22
N GLY A 152 8.15 9.96 -13.30
CA GLY A 152 8.62 11.15 -12.55
C GLY A 152 7.54 11.69 -11.62
N VAL A 153 6.70 10.82 -11.05
CA VAL A 153 5.52 11.21 -10.25
C VAL A 153 5.69 10.85 -8.77
N PRO A 154 5.07 11.61 -7.86
CA PRO A 154 5.12 11.30 -6.44
C PRO A 154 4.31 10.03 -6.09
N ILE A 155 4.75 9.36 -5.03
CA ILE A 155 4.05 8.27 -4.37
C ILE A 155 3.38 8.82 -3.10
N VAL A 156 2.07 8.67 -2.96
CA VAL A 156 1.34 9.00 -1.74
C VAL A 156 1.11 7.71 -0.94
N PRO A 157 1.80 7.49 0.19
CA PRO A 157 1.61 6.29 0.99
C PRO A 157 0.34 6.39 1.84
N ALA A 158 -0.39 5.30 1.97
CA ALA A 158 -1.57 5.19 2.81
C ALA A 158 -1.58 3.87 3.59
N ALA A 159 -2.10 3.88 4.82
CA ALA A 159 -2.24 2.71 5.67
C ALA A 159 -3.68 2.61 6.19
N ALA A 160 -4.37 1.52 5.87
CA ALA A 160 -5.72 1.21 6.32
C ALA A 160 -5.73 0.05 7.34
N TYR A 161 -6.50 0.18 8.42
CA TYR A 161 -6.59 -0.83 9.49
C TYR A 161 -7.94 -0.76 10.25
N GLY A 162 -8.23 -1.74 11.13
CA GLY A 162 -9.48 -1.82 11.90
C GLY A 162 -10.56 -2.73 11.29
N GLN A 163 -10.21 -3.47 10.24
CA GLN A 163 -11.14 -4.31 9.48
C GLN A 163 -11.08 -5.79 9.90
N GLU A 164 -10.35 -6.14 10.96
CA GLU A 164 -10.06 -7.52 11.38
C GLU A 164 -11.32 -8.28 11.81
N ARG A 165 -12.34 -7.54 12.30
CA ARG A 165 -13.63 -8.10 12.76
C ARG A 165 -14.81 -7.72 11.86
N THR A 166 -14.55 -7.44 10.58
CA THR A 166 -15.58 -6.97 9.63
C THR A 166 -16.82 -7.87 9.61
N LEU A 167 -16.64 -9.16 9.31
CA LEU A 167 -17.74 -10.11 9.20
C LEU A 167 -18.51 -10.27 10.53
N ALA A 168 -17.80 -10.36 11.65
CA ALA A 168 -18.42 -10.49 12.97
C ALA A 168 -19.24 -9.26 13.36
N ARG A 169 -18.80 -8.05 12.99
CA ARG A 169 -19.56 -6.81 13.25
C ARG A 169 -20.80 -6.71 12.37
N TRP A 170 -20.70 -7.02 11.08
CA TRP A 170 -21.85 -7.01 10.18
C TRP A 170 -22.91 -8.03 10.55
N ARG A 171 -22.53 -9.24 11.01
CA ARG A 171 -23.47 -10.23 11.55
C ARG A 171 -24.24 -9.74 12.78
N ARG A 172 -23.70 -8.75 13.50
CA ARG A 172 -24.36 -8.09 14.64
C ARG A 172 -25.00 -6.76 14.25
N LEU A 173 -25.13 -6.48 12.96
CA LEU A 173 -25.65 -5.21 12.41
C LEU A 173 -24.91 -3.97 12.95
N ARG A 174 -23.62 -4.12 13.28
CA ARG A 174 -22.76 -3.03 13.79
C ARG A 174 -21.81 -2.52 12.72
N ARG A 175 -21.59 -1.20 12.73
CA ARG A 175 -20.60 -0.55 11.87
C ARG A 175 -19.18 -1.00 12.20
N VAL A 176 -18.40 -1.26 11.15
CA VAL A 176 -16.96 -1.52 11.25
C VAL A 176 -16.23 -0.19 11.37
N HIS A 177 -15.27 -0.10 12.28
CA HIS A 177 -14.49 1.12 12.47
C HIS A 177 -13.20 0.98 11.68
N VAL A 178 -13.06 1.77 10.62
CA VAL A 178 -11.90 1.72 9.73
C VAL A 178 -11.14 3.03 9.86
N ARG A 179 -9.83 2.92 10.06
CA ARG A 179 -8.93 4.06 10.10
C ARG A 179 -8.00 4.03 8.91
N VAL A 180 -7.81 5.19 8.28
CA VAL A 180 -6.84 5.37 7.20
C VAL A 180 -5.91 6.52 7.53
N ARG A 181 -4.61 6.26 7.48
CA ARG A 181 -3.57 7.28 7.62
C ARG A 181 -2.88 7.48 6.28
N ILE A 182 -2.83 8.73 5.82
CA ILE A 182 -2.18 9.12 4.58
C ILE A 182 -0.91 9.89 4.95
N GLY A 183 0.22 9.45 4.43
CA GLY A 183 1.52 10.07 4.66
C GLY A 183 1.88 11.11 3.59
N PRO A 184 2.93 11.92 3.85
CA PRO A 184 3.40 12.90 2.89
C PRO A 184 3.87 12.23 1.59
N PRO A 185 3.76 12.91 0.43
CA PRO A 185 4.24 12.40 -0.84
C PRO A 185 5.75 12.08 -0.82
N ILE A 186 6.12 10.95 -1.41
CA ILE A 186 7.50 10.48 -1.56
C ILE A 186 7.88 10.63 -3.03
N VAL A 187 8.94 11.38 -3.31
CA VAL A 187 9.52 11.50 -4.65
C VAL A 187 10.73 10.57 -4.73
N LEU A 188 10.73 9.67 -5.72
CA LEU A 188 11.86 8.80 -6.02
C LEU A 188 12.74 9.46 -7.10
N PRO A 189 14.05 9.18 -7.13
CA PRO A 189 14.93 9.70 -8.18
C PRO A 189 14.45 9.21 -9.56
N ALA A 190 14.16 10.15 -10.46
CA ALA A 190 13.68 9.81 -11.79
C ALA A 190 14.77 9.12 -12.63
N GLY A 191 14.35 8.44 -13.71
CA GLY A 191 15.26 7.84 -14.68
C GLY A 191 15.44 6.31 -14.54
N PRO A 192 16.39 5.74 -15.28
CA PRO A 192 16.61 4.30 -15.31
C PRO A 192 17.26 3.82 -14.00
N HIS A 193 16.72 2.74 -13.44
CA HIS A 193 17.25 2.07 -12.26
C HIS A 193 17.32 0.58 -12.50
N ASP A 194 18.30 -0.08 -11.87
CA ASP A 194 18.42 -1.53 -11.93
C ASP A 194 17.35 -2.22 -11.07
N ARG A 195 17.23 -3.53 -11.23
CA ARG A 195 16.18 -4.32 -10.54
C ARG A 195 16.32 -4.26 -9.01
N ARG A 196 17.56 -4.20 -8.51
CA ARG A 196 17.85 -4.20 -7.08
C ARG A 196 17.46 -2.86 -6.44
N SER A 197 17.82 -1.75 -7.06
CA SER A 197 17.48 -0.39 -6.58
C SER A 197 15.97 -0.17 -6.58
N LEU A 198 15.28 -0.62 -7.63
CA LEU A 198 13.81 -0.55 -7.70
C LEU A 198 13.14 -1.33 -6.57
N GLN A 199 13.67 -2.52 -6.23
CA GLN A 199 13.13 -3.28 -5.10
C GLN A 199 13.38 -2.55 -3.78
N ALA A 200 14.61 -2.07 -3.55
CA ALA A 200 14.96 -1.34 -2.34
C ALA A 200 14.12 -0.06 -2.14
N MET A 201 13.83 0.68 -3.22
CA MET A 201 12.93 1.85 -3.18
C MET A 201 11.50 1.45 -2.81
N THR A 202 10.96 0.41 -3.44
CA THR A 202 9.63 -0.12 -3.09
C THR A 202 9.59 -0.57 -1.63
N ASP A 203 10.63 -1.24 -1.13
CA ASP A 203 10.71 -1.68 0.27
C ASP A 203 10.81 -0.47 1.22
N GLY A 204 11.49 0.60 0.81
CA GLY A 204 11.48 1.90 1.50
C GLY A 204 10.08 2.49 1.64
N VAL A 205 9.33 2.56 0.54
CA VAL A 205 7.92 3.00 0.54
C VAL A 205 7.08 2.13 1.46
N MET A 206 7.25 0.81 1.40
CA MET A 206 6.52 -0.11 2.27
C MET A 206 6.89 0.04 3.74
N ARG A 207 8.14 0.37 4.09
CA ARG A 207 8.51 0.70 5.47
C ARG A 207 7.77 1.94 5.98
N VAL A 208 7.57 2.95 5.13
CA VAL A 208 6.75 4.13 5.47
C VAL A 208 5.28 3.73 5.67
N VAL A 209 4.70 2.93 4.78
CA VAL A 209 3.34 2.38 4.98
C VAL A 209 3.24 1.59 6.29
N ALA A 210 4.26 0.79 6.58
CA ALA A 210 4.31 -0.06 7.75
C ALA A 210 4.46 0.72 9.06
N SER A 211 5.17 1.87 9.06
CA SER A 211 5.30 2.74 10.24
C SER A 211 4.01 3.53 10.54
N MET A 212 3.09 3.61 9.56
CA MET A 212 1.80 4.25 9.74
C MET A 212 0.74 3.32 10.36
N LEU A 213 0.98 2.02 10.42
CA LEU A 213 0.09 1.05 11.08
C LEU A 213 0.27 1.07 12.62
N PRO A 214 -0.77 0.78 13.41
CA PRO A 214 -0.65 0.71 14.87
C PRO A 214 0.27 -0.46 15.31
N GLU A 215 0.91 -0.34 16.48
CA GLU A 215 1.83 -1.36 17.02
C GLU A 215 1.24 -2.77 17.08
N VAL A 216 -0.08 -2.91 17.28
CA VAL A 216 -0.75 -4.22 17.32
C VAL A 216 -0.67 -4.94 15.97
N ALA A 217 -0.73 -4.20 14.85
CA ALA A 217 -0.47 -4.75 13.53
C ALA A 217 1.02 -5.07 13.31
N ALA A 218 1.92 -4.36 14.02
CA ALA A 218 3.36 -4.63 14.02
C ALA A 218 3.75 -5.84 14.90
N ARG A 219 3.00 -6.18 15.95
CA ARG A 219 3.26 -7.36 16.82
C ARG A 219 3.05 -8.69 16.08
N HIS A 220 2.22 -8.72 15.03
CA HIS A 220 2.17 -9.84 14.09
C HIS A 220 3.47 -10.00 13.26
N ARG A 221 4.39 -9.01 13.24
CA ARG A 221 5.74 -9.15 12.66
C ARG A 221 6.64 -10.06 13.50
N HIS A 222 6.61 -9.94 14.83
CA HIS A 222 7.63 -10.55 15.69
C HIS A 222 7.37 -12.02 16.03
N ARG A 223 6.12 -12.49 16.03
CA ARG A 223 5.82 -13.88 16.43
C ARG A 223 6.18 -14.94 15.39
N ARG A 224 6.54 -14.58 14.15
CA ARG A 224 6.71 -15.55 13.04
C ARG A 224 7.86 -15.26 12.08
N HIS A 225 8.85 -14.45 12.45
CA HIS A 225 10.13 -14.41 11.73
C HIS A 225 10.99 -15.69 11.90
N GLN A 226 10.36 -16.83 12.26
CA GLN A 226 10.90 -18.19 12.11
C GLN A 226 10.46 -18.84 10.78
N LEU A 227 10.30 -18.07 9.71
CA LEU A 227 10.31 -18.65 8.37
C LEU A 227 11.77 -18.89 8.01
N ARG A 228 12.18 -20.17 8.02
CA ARG A 228 13.48 -20.65 7.56
C ARG A 228 13.88 -19.96 6.24
N PRO A 229 15.12 -19.47 6.09
CA PRO A 229 15.60 -18.98 4.80
C PRO A 229 15.57 -20.12 3.78
N ARG A 230 15.13 -19.81 2.55
CA ARG A 230 15.30 -20.72 1.41
C ARG A 230 16.80 -20.98 1.20
N PRO A 231 17.22 -22.20 0.79
CA PRO A 231 18.62 -22.61 0.85
C PRO A 231 19.60 -21.82 -0.05
N ASP A 232 19.13 -20.99 -0.98
CA ASP A 232 20.00 -20.50 -2.06
C ASP A 232 20.51 -19.06 -1.90
N HIS A 233 20.45 -18.48 -0.70
CA HIS A 233 20.92 -17.10 -0.46
C HIS A 233 22.14 -16.96 0.47
N ARG A 234 22.78 -18.07 0.89
CA ARG A 234 24.01 -18.00 1.69
C ARG A 234 25.20 -17.38 0.93
N ALA A 235 25.27 -17.55 -0.39
CA ALA A 235 26.41 -17.05 -1.18
C ALA A 235 26.41 -15.52 -1.41
N ALA A 236 25.30 -14.81 -1.19
CA ALA A 236 25.23 -13.36 -1.45
C ALA A 236 25.47 -12.49 -0.20
N ALA A 237 25.30 -13.05 1.00
CA ALA A 237 25.52 -12.34 2.25
C ALA A 237 27.01 -12.28 2.63
N ASP A 238 27.78 -13.33 2.30
CA ASP A 238 29.21 -13.39 2.61
C ASP A 238 30.06 -12.42 1.76
N VAL A 239 29.58 -12.04 0.57
CA VAL A 239 30.30 -11.08 -0.29
C VAL A 239 30.12 -9.63 0.17
N ALA A 240 29.06 -9.30 0.90
CA ALA A 240 28.80 -7.95 1.40
C ALA A 240 29.50 -7.64 2.74
N LEU A 241 29.87 -8.67 3.51
CA LEU A 241 30.60 -8.52 4.77
C LEU A 241 32.12 -8.37 4.61
N GLN A 242 32.66 -8.66 3.42
CA GLN A 242 34.11 -8.51 3.13
C GLN A 242 34.51 -7.16 2.55
N ARG A 243 33.56 -6.29 2.19
CA ARG A 243 33.87 -4.95 1.65
C ARG A 243 33.27 -3.89 2.57
N GLY A 244 34.02 -3.52 3.59
CA GLY A 244 33.66 -2.54 4.62
C GLY A 244 33.38 -1.16 4.03
N GLN A 245 32.15 -0.94 3.58
CA GLN A 245 31.68 0.39 3.16
C GLN A 245 30.31 0.70 3.76
N VAL A 246 30.35 1.72 4.62
CA VAL A 246 29.28 2.55 5.18
C VAL A 246 28.49 1.95 6.35
N ALA A 247 28.97 2.24 7.57
CA ALA A 247 28.19 2.15 8.79
C ALA A 247 27.32 3.42 8.97
N PRO A 248 26.04 3.30 9.35
CA PRO A 248 25.28 4.44 9.86
C PRO A 248 25.68 4.70 11.32
N GLN A 249 26.09 5.92 11.63
CA GLN A 249 26.41 6.36 12.99
C GLN A 249 25.13 6.33 13.85
N LEU A 250 25.13 5.47 14.87
CA LEU A 250 24.15 5.43 15.95
C LEU A 250 24.77 6.03 17.22
N PRO A 251 23.99 6.62 18.13
CA PRO A 251 24.51 7.17 19.38
C PRO A 251 25.19 6.09 20.25
N ALA A 252 26.28 6.46 20.94
CA ALA A 252 27.17 5.55 21.67
C ALA A 252 26.49 4.64 22.72
N GLN A 253 25.31 5.01 23.21
CA GLN A 253 24.54 4.22 24.17
C GLN A 253 23.91 2.95 23.56
N ASP A 254 23.67 2.95 22.25
CA ASP A 254 23.11 1.79 21.53
C ASP A 254 24.20 0.78 21.12
N HIS A 255 25.46 1.21 21.04
CA HIS A 255 26.59 0.34 20.70
C HIS A 255 26.84 -0.74 21.78
N ARG A 256 26.74 -0.40 23.07
CA ARG A 256 26.89 -1.38 24.16
C ARG A 256 25.78 -2.43 24.14
N ARG A 257 24.52 -2.01 23.93
CA ARG A 257 23.38 -2.93 23.88
C ARG A 257 23.45 -3.90 22.70
N VAL A 258 23.96 -3.44 21.56
CA VAL A 258 24.19 -4.30 20.39
C VAL A 258 25.35 -5.26 20.63
N GLN A 259 26.44 -4.83 21.28
CA GLN A 259 27.56 -5.71 21.62
C GLN A 259 27.18 -6.78 22.65
N GLU A 260 26.45 -6.41 23.71
CA GLU A 260 25.95 -7.35 24.73
C GLU A 260 25.00 -8.40 24.13
N ALA A 261 24.14 -7.99 23.19
CA ALA A 261 23.23 -8.91 22.49
C ALA A 261 23.99 -9.90 21.58
N VAL A 262 25.07 -9.46 20.95
CA VAL A 262 25.92 -10.30 20.09
C VAL A 262 26.72 -11.30 20.92
N GLU A 263 27.25 -10.90 22.07
CA GLU A 263 27.98 -11.79 22.98
C GLU A 263 27.07 -12.83 23.65
N ALA A 264 25.86 -12.43 24.05
CA ALA A 264 24.86 -13.35 24.60
C ALA A 264 24.45 -14.45 23.60
N GLN A 265 24.49 -14.13 22.30
CA GLN A 265 24.15 -15.06 21.22
C GLN A 265 25.31 -16.02 20.88
N ARG A 266 26.57 -15.59 21.07
CA ARG A 266 27.76 -16.44 20.93
C ARG A 266 27.93 -17.47 22.05
N ARG A 267 27.39 -17.23 23.24
CA ARG A 267 27.43 -18.19 24.36
C ARG A 267 26.36 -19.28 24.30
N ARG A 268 25.47 -19.25 23.30
CA ARG A 268 24.31 -20.17 23.16
C ARG A 268 24.38 -21.06 21.91
N GLY A 269 25.51 -21.10 21.21
CA GLY A 269 25.82 -22.02 20.13
C GLY A 269 27.19 -22.64 20.34
#